data_AF-A0A923WBG3-F1
#
_entry.id   AF-A0A923WBG3-F1
#
_cell.length_a   1.000
_cell.length_b   1.000
_cell.length_c   1.000
_cell.angle_alpha   90.00
_cell.angle_beta   90.00
_cell.angle_gamma   90.00
#
_symmetry.space_group_name_H-M   'P 1'
#
loop_
_entity.id
_entity.type
_entity.pdbx_description
1 polymer ?
#
loop_
_entity_poly.entity_id
_entity_poly.type
_entity_poly.pdbx_seq_one_letter_code
_entity_poly.pdbx_strand_id
1 'polypeptide(L)'
;VPFLAGGQRLGPGLPWYRGQAGAPLEAESQALCELVAAELLGRRVSMALDCHSGFGFSDRIWFPFAHTPEPIRHLAEIHALQEIYLQSYSQHQYRFEPQSLQYLTHGDLWDHLYLQACQASQNVFLPLTLEMGSWAWIKKNPRQFFSRSGIFNPLVAHRQQRVLRRHMAFLDFLGRAACGHAQWAPTGAARSQRQRDALAHWYG
;
A
#
# COMPACT_ATOMS: atom_id res chain seq x y z
N VAL A 1 0.83 11.20 -14.48
CA VAL A 1 0.84 9.72 -14.63
C VAL A 1 1.40 9.34 -15.99
N PRO A 2 2.34 8.37 -16.10
CA PRO A 2 2.94 7.95 -17.37
C PRO A 2 1.90 7.48 -18.40
N PHE A 3 2.07 7.92 -19.65
CA PHE A 3 1.20 7.52 -20.75
C PHE A 3 1.24 6.00 -20.96
N LEU A 4 0.07 5.37 -21.03
CA LEU A 4 -0.18 3.93 -21.11
C LEU A 4 0.25 3.10 -19.88
N ALA A 5 1.49 3.24 -19.43
CA ALA A 5 2.04 2.44 -18.33
C ALA A 5 1.39 2.74 -16.96
N GLY A 6 0.88 3.95 -16.77
CA GLY A 6 0.14 4.33 -15.58
C GLY A 6 -1.38 4.10 -15.69
N GLY A 7 -1.83 3.37 -16.71
CA GLY A 7 -3.23 3.03 -16.91
C GLY A 7 -3.83 3.63 -18.18
N GLN A 8 -4.53 2.81 -18.96
CA GLN A 8 -5.04 3.14 -20.29
C GLN A 8 -6.50 2.72 -20.50
N ARG A 9 -7.14 3.31 -21.52
CA ARG A 9 -8.53 3.01 -21.93
C ARG A 9 -8.66 2.70 -23.44
N LEU A 10 -7.56 2.43 -24.13
CA LEU A 10 -7.55 2.04 -25.54
C LEU A 10 -8.22 0.69 -25.77
N GLY A 11 -8.02 -0.26 -24.85
CA GLY A 11 -8.74 -1.53 -24.90
C GLY A 11 -8.19 -2.61 -23.94
N PRO A 12 -8.97 -3.69 -23.72
CA PRO A 12 -8.65 -4.75 -22.78
C PRO A 12 -7.50 -5.68 -23.23
N GLY A 13 -7.10 -5.61 -24.51
CA GLY A 13 -5.99 -6.39 -25.04
C GLY A 13 -4.60 -5.88 -24.65
N LEU A 14 -4.51 -4.71 -24.01
CA LEU A 14 -3.26 -4.10 -23.55
C LEU A 14 -3.20 -4.10 -22.01
N PRO A 15 -2.00 -4.23 -21.41
CA PRO A 15 -1.83 -4.11 -19.96
C PRO A 15 -2.38 -2.79 -19.41
N TRP A 16 -2.70 -2.82 -18.10
CA TRP A 16 -3.19 -1.66 -17.35
C TRP A 16 -4.47 -1.03 -17.94
N TYR A 17 -5.33 -1.83 -18.58
CA TYR A 17 -6.66 -1.37 -19.01
C TYR A 17 -7.53 -1.04 -17.79
N ARG A 18 -8.17 0.12 -17.80
CA ARG A 18 -8.96 0.65 -16.68
C ARG A 18 -10.48 0.66 -16.94
N GLY A 19 -10.93 -0.09 -17.94
CA GLY A 19 -12.32 -0.06 -18.39
C GLY A 19 -12.65 1.11 -19.33
N GLN A 20 -13.91 1.21 -19.72
CA GLN A 20 -14.40 2.36 -20.51
C GLN A 20 -14.63 3.58 -19.62
N ALA A 21 -14.47 4.78 -20.17
CA ALA A 21 -14.73 6.01 -19.41
C ALA A 21 -16.21 6.10 -19.04
N GLY A 22 -16.50 6.37 -17.76
CA GLY A 22 -17.88 6.45 -17.24
C GLY A 22 -18.58 5.12 -17.03
N ALA A 23 -17.96 3.99 -17.41
CA ALA A 23 -18.46 2.68 -17.06
C ALA A 23 -18.37 2.45 -15.54
N PRO A 24 -19.24 1.61 -14.95
CA PRO A 24 -19.12 1.20 -13.56
C PRO A 24 -17.80 0.47 -13.31
N LEU A 25 -17.45 0.33 -12.02
CA LEU A 25 -16.36 -0.54 -11.60
C LEU A 25 -16.66 -2.00 -12.00
N GLU A 26 -15.60 -2.77 -12.24
CA GLU A 26 -15.72 -4.24 -12.32
C GLU A 26 -16.32 -4.78 -11.01
N ALA A 27 -17.06 -5.89 -11.10
CA ALA A 27 -17.86 -6.41 -9.98
C ALA A 27 -17.01 -6.67 -8.72
N GLU A 28 -15.78 -7.16 -8.88
CA GLU A 28 -14.84 -7.41 -7.79
C GLU A 28 -14.37 -6.11 -7.13
N SER A 29 -14.12 -5.08 -7.94
CA SER A 29 -13.73 -3.76 -7.43
C SER A 29 -14.88 -3.08 -6.70
N GLN A 30 -16.09 -3.19 -7.24
CA GLN A 30 -17.30 -2.68 -6.60
C GLN A 30 -17.52 -3.37 -5.23
N ALA A 31 -17.46 -4.70 -5.18
CA ALA A 31 -17.64 -5.46 -3.95
C ALA A 31 -16.59 -5.10 -2.88
N LEU A 32 -15.33 -4.91 -3.28
CA LEU A 32 -14.27 -4.44 -2.39
C LEU A 32 -14.59 -3.04 -1.85
N CYS A 33 -14.95 -2.10 -2.71
CA CYS A 33 -15.26 -0.73 -2.32
C CYS A 33 -16.45 -0.67 -1.36
N GLU A 34 -17.51 -1.43 -1.62
CA GLU A 34 -18.68 -1.53 -0.74
C GLU A 34 -18.31 -2.08 0.65
N LEU A 35 -17.52 -3.16 0.70
CA LEU A 35 -17.08 -3.74 1.96
C LEU A 35 -16.22 -2.77 2.77
N VAL A 36 -15.24 -2.12 2.13
CA VAL A 36 -14.35 -1.16 2.81
C VAL A 36 -15.15 0.05 3.30
N ALA A 37 -16.06 0.57 2.48
CA ALA A 37 -16.93 1.67 2.86
C ALA A 37 -17.79 1.32 4.09
N ALA A 38 -18.41 0.14 4.09
CA ALA A 38 -19.26 -0.32 5.19
C ALA A 38 -18.48 -0.58 6.48
N GLU A 39 -17.34 -1.27 6.39
CA GLU A 39 -16.67 -1.80 7.58
C GLU A 39 -15.56 -0.91 8.14
N LEU A 40 -14.87 -0.14 7.28
CA LEU A 40 -13.65 0.58 7.65
C LEU A 40 -13.83 2.10 7.70
N LEU A 41 -14.55 2.70 6.74
CA LEU A 41 -14.58 4.17 6.60
C LEU A 41 -15.35 4.88 7.73
N GLY A 42 -16.31 4.19 8.35
CA GLY A 42 -17.05 4.69 9.52
C GLY A 42 -16.30 4.60 10.85
N ARG A 43 -15.14 3.93 10.90
CA ARG A 43 -14.37 3.72 12.13
C ARG A 43 -13.51 4.94 12.44
N ARG A 44 -13.33 5.26 13.73
CA ARG A 44 -12.45 6.35 14.18
C ARG A 44 -11.02 6.20 13.65
N VAL A 45 -10.50 4.98 13.72
CA VAL A 45 -9.23 4.57 13.12
C VAL A 45 -9.41 3.21 12.45
N SER A 46 -8.97 3.08 11.22
CA SER A 46 -8.93 1.81 10.48
C SER A 46 -7.69 1.74 9.59
N MET A 47 -7.22 0.51 9.37
CA MET A 47 -6.09 0.21 8.49
C MET A 47 -6.50 -0.90 7.53
N ALA A 48 -6.03 -0.82 6.29
CA ALA A 48 -6.15 -1.90 5.32
C ALA A 48 -4.73 -2.27 4.83
N LEU A 49 -4.49 -3.55 4.59
CA LEU A 49 -3.26 -4.01 3.96
C LEU A 49 -3.60 -4.81 2.70
N ASP A 50 -3.23 -4.28 1.55
CA ASP A 50 -3.29 -4.96 0.27
C ASP A 50 -1.96 -5.63 -0.05
N CYS A 51 -1.97 -6.89 -0.46
CA CYS A 51 -0.76 -7.67 -0.66
C CYS A 51 -0.49 -7.88 -2.15
N HIS A 52 0.62 -7.31 -2.63
CA HIS A 52 1.09 -7.42 -4.01
C HIS A 52 2.48 -8.05 -4.08
N SER A 53 2.87 -8.49 -5.26
CA SER A 53 4.23 -8.97 -5.53
C SER A 53 4.61 -8.70 -6.97
N GLY A 54 5.87 -8.31 -7.19
CA GLY A 54 6.35 -8.07 -8.56
C GLY A 54 7.53 -7.11 -8.67
N PHE A 55 7.73 -6.23 -7.69
CA PHE A 55 8.64 -5.10 -7.83
C PHE A 55 9.79 -5.08 -6.80
N GLY A 56 11.02 -4.96 -7.30
CA GLY A 56 12.20 -4.67 -6.50
C GLY A 56 12.78 -5.84 -5.69
N PHE A 57 13.88 -5.54 -4.99
CA PHE A 57 14.63 -6.49 -4.15
C PHE A 57 14.24 -6.46 -2.67
N SER A 58 13.53 -5.41 -2.25
CA SER A 58 13.14 -5.15 -0.87
C SER A 58 11.62 -5.07 -0.79
N ASP A 59 11.06 -5.51 0.33
CA ASP A 59 9.63 -5.38 0.56
C ASP A 59 9.31 -3.93 0.90
N ARG A 60 8.23 -3.41 0.35
CA ARG A 60 7.83 -2.01 0.52
C ARG A 60 6.43 -1.94 1.09
N ILE A 61 6.21 -0.95 1.94
CA ILE A 61 4.89 -0.58 2.43
C ILE A 61 4.55 0.75 1.79
N TRP A 62 3.74 0.69 0.74
CA TRP A 62 3.26 1.87 0.07
C TRP A 62 2.03 2.43 0.77
N PHE A 63 1.91 3.74 0.73
CA PHE A 63 0.72 4.47 1.12
C PHE A 63 0.35 5.47 0.00
N PRO A 64 -0.90 5.96 -0.03
CA PRO A 64 -1.34 6.89 -1.06
C PRO A 64 -0.49 8.18 -1.11
N PHE A 65 -0.47 8.91 -2.22
CA PHE A 65 -1.22 8.64 -3.44
C PHE A 65 -0.43 7.86 -4.50
N ALA A 66 -1.17 7.16 -5.34
CA ALA A 66 -0.69 6.58 -6.57
C ALA A 66 -0.81 7.56 -7.75
N HIS A 67 -1.86 8.38 -7.81
CA HIS A 67 -2.13 9.25 -8.97
C HIS A 67 -1.39 10.58 -8.96
N THR A 68 -0.86 11.01 -7.81
CA THR A 68 -0.22 12.30 -7.61
C THR A 68 0.96 12.19 -6.65
N PRO A 69 2.01 13.02 -6.80
CA PRO A 69 3.07 13.15 -5.80
C PRO A 69 2.65 14.02 -4.59
N GLU A 70 1.39 14.47 -4.51
CA GLU A 70 0.93 15.22 -3.34
C GLU A 70 0.91 14.35 -2.08
N PRO A 71 1.26 14.91 -0.92
CA PRO A 71 1.21 14.20 0.35
C PRO A 71 -0.24 13.98 0.82
N ILE A 72 -0.48 12.83 1.44
CA ILE A 72 -1.75 12.54 2.10
C ILE A 72 -1.98 13.37 3.36
N ARG A 73 -3.25 13.54 3.75
CA ARG A 73 -3.64 14.23 4.99
C ARG A 73 -3.11 13.53 6.25
N HIS A 74 -3.00 12.20 6.20
CA HIS A 74 -2.62 11.34 7.32
C HIS A 74 -1.13 10.99 7.33
N LEU A 75 -0.28 11.86 6.77
CA LEU A 75 1.16 11.59 6.65
C LEU A 75 1.84 11.49 8.03
N ALA A 76 1.42 12.33 8.99
CA ALA A 76 1.89 12.25 10.38
C ALA A 76 1.59 10.88 11.00
N GLU A 77 0.41 10.31 10.75
CA GLU A 77 0.01 9.00 11.25
C GLU A 77 0.84 7.88 10.62
N ILE A 78 1.08 7.91 9.31
CA ILE A 78 1.97 6.93 8.64
C ILE A 78 3.40 7.02 9.20
N HIS A 79 3.91 8.24 9.41
CA HIS A 79 5.25 8.42 9.98
C HIS A 79 5.33 7.92 11.43
N ALA A 80 4.29 8.10 12.24
CA ALA A 80 4.22 7.54 13.59
C ALA A 80 4.18 6.01 13.57
N LEU A 81 3.38 5.43 12.67
CA LEU A 81 3.26 3.99 12.49
C LEU A 81 4.61 3.37 12.10
N GLN A 82 5.34 4.00 11.18
CA GLN A 82 6.69 3.60 10.82
C GLN A 82 7.62 3.66 12.03
N GLU A 83 7.62 4.76 12.79
CA GLU A 83 8.52 4.90 13.94
C GLU A 83 8.29 3.80 14.98
N ILE A 84 7.04 3.54 15.39
CA ILE A 84 6.77 2.49 16.38
C ILE A 84 7.10 1.09 15.84
N TYR A 85 7.01 0.87 14.52
CA TYR A 85 7.47 -0.36 13.90
C TYR A 85 8.98 -0.53 14.03
N LEU A 86 9.75 0.52 13.69
CA LEU A 86 11.21 0.51 13.79
C LEU A 86 11.71 0.35 15.23
N GLN A 87 11.00 0.93 16.20
CA GLN A 87 11.31 0.77 17.63
C GLN A 87 10.97 -0.64 18.14
N SER A 88 9.90 -1.25 17.64
CA SER A 88 9.45 -2.59 18.07
C SER A 88 10.28 -3.72 17.48
N TYR A 89 10.86 -3.52 16.29
CA TYR A 89 11.57 -4.56 15.55
C TYR A 89 12.98 -4.09 15.15
N SER A 90 13.99 -4.56 15.89
CA SER A 90 15.40 -4.25 15.63
C SER A 90 15.92 -4.77 14.28
N GLN A 91 15.25 -5.77 13.72
CA GLN A 91 15.49 -6.30 12.38
C GLN A 91 14.19 -6.17 11.57
N HIS A 92 14.21 -5.30 10.58
CA HIS A 92 13.08 -5.10 9.68
C HIS A 92 13.56 -4.98 8.23
N GLN A 93 12.67 -5.32 7.30
CA GLN A 93 12.98 -5.36 5.86
C GLN A 93 12.07 -4.46 5.03
N TYR A 94 11.10 -3.81 5.68
CA TYR A 94 10.13 -2.97 5.00
C TYR A 94 10.64 -1.55 4.90
N ARG A 95 10.43 -0.97 3.71
CA ARG A 95 10.59 0.46 3.47
C ARG A 95 9.21 1.09 3.29
N PHE A 96 8.87 2.02 4.17
CA PHE A 96 7.66 2.84 4.07
C PHE A 96 7.93 4.00 3.12
N GLU A 97 7.06 4.20 2.14
CA GLU A 97 7.18 5.32 1.18
C GLU A 97 5.87 5.57 0.43
N PRO A 98 5.67 6.78 -0.11
CA PRO A 98 4.54 7.04 -1.00
C PRO A 98 4.65 6.19 -2.28
N GLN A 99 3.53 5.61 -2.73
CA GLN A 99 3.49 4.84 -3.97
C GLN A 99 3.97 5.67 -5.17
N SER A 100 3.57 6.93 -5.23
CA SER A 100 3.92 7.89 -6.28
C SER A 100 5.42 8.11 -6.49
N LEU A 101 6.28 7.83 -5.49
CA LEU A 101 7.74 7.91 -5.64
C LEU A 101 8.33 6.78 -6.47
N GLN A 102 7.62 5.65 -6.61
CA GLN A 102 8.05 4.54 -7.49
C GLN A 102 7.53 4.75 -8.90
N TYR A 103 6.22 4.92 -9.03
CA TYR A 103 5.56 5.25 -10.29
C TYR A 103 4.17 5.78 -10.01
N LEU A 104 3.69 6.66 -10.89
CA LEU A 104 2.32 7.14 -10.79
C LEU A 104 1.38 6.21 -11.57
N THR A 105 0.18 5.96 -11.04
CA THR A 105 -0.88 5.23 -11.73
C THR A 105 -2.22 5.91 -11.56
N HIS A 106 -3.13 5.61 -12.48
CA HIS A 106 -4.51 6.00 -12.35
C HIS A 106 -5.39 4.83 -11.92
N GLY A 107 -6.49 5.13 -11.23
CA GLY A 107 -7.52 4.14 -10.93
C GLY A 107 -7.14 3.18 -9.81
N ASP A 108 -6.17 3.55 -8.99
CA ASP A 108 -5.89 2.86 -7.73
C ASP A 108 -7.11 2.97 -6.81
N LEU A 109 -7.62 1.82 -6.35
CA LEU A 109 -8.82 1.76 -5.52
C LEU A 109 -8.57 2.31 -4.12
N TRP A 110 -7.34 2.21 -3.61
CA TRP A 110 -6.97 2.74 -2.30
C TRP A 110 -6.87 4.25 -2.30
N ASP A 111 -6.39 4.86 -3.39
CA ASP A 111 -6.52 6.31 -3.60
C ASP A 111 -7.99 6.75 -3.55
N HIS A 112 -8.88 6.04 -4.26
CA HIS A 112 -10.31 6.35 -4.30
C HIS A 112 -10.97 6.25 -2.92
N LEU A 113 -10.76 5.13 -2.22
CA LEU A 113 -11.30 4.88 -0.88
C LEU A 113 -10.71 5.85 0.17
N TYR A 114 -9.43 6.21 0.04
CA TYR A 114 -8.79 7.19 0.91
C TYR A 114 -9.40 8.59 0.75
N LEU A 115 -9.63 9.02 -0.48
CA LEU A 115 -10.28 10.30 -0.76
C LEU A 115 -11.71 10.33 -0.23
N GLN A 116 -12.45 9.24 -0.38
CA GLN A 116 -13.79 9.09 0.20
C GLN A 116 -13.73 9.18 1.74
N ALA A 117 -12.78 8.49 2.38
CA ALA A 117 -12.58 8.56 3.83
C ALA A 117 -12.32 9.98 4.32
N CYS A 118 -11.53 10.76 3.56
CA CYS A 118 -11.17 12.13 3.93
C CYS A 118 -12.35 13.12 3.90
N GLN A 119 -13.45 12.79 3.21
CA GLN A 119 -14.68 13.58 3.21
C GLN A 119 -15.43 13.45 4.56
N ALA A 120 -15.33 12.30 5.24
CA ALA A 120 -15.82 12.08 6.59
C ALA A 120 -14.80 12.64 7.60
N SER A 121 -14.84 13.95 7.82
CA SER A 121 -13.77 14.84 8.30
C SER A 121 -12.99 14.50 9.60
N GLN A 122 -13.26 13.41 10.30
CA GLN A 122 -12.65 13.08 11.60
C GLN A 122 -12.03 11.67 11.68
N ASN A 123 -12.23 10.81 10.69
CA ASN A 123 -11.75 9.42 10.74
C ASN A 123 -10.36 9.28 10.12
N VAL A 124 -9.52 8.44 10.73
CA VAL A 124 -8.20 8.08 10.21
C VAL A 124 -8.31 6.74 9.51
N PHE A 125 -8.24 6.75 8.17
CA PHE A 125 -8.10 5.56 7.37
C PHE A 125 -6.70 5.50 6.76
N LEU A 126 -5.97 4.41 7.03
CA LEU A 126 -4.62 4.16 6.52
C LEU A 126 -4.62 2.93 5.60
N PRO A 127 -4.89 3.10 4.29
CA PRO A 127 -4.69 2.03 3.34
C PRO A 127 -3.19 1.89 3.04
N LEU A 128 -2.69 0.67 3.19
CA LEU A 128 -1.31 0.30 2.96
C LEU A 128 -1.25 -0.80 1.90
N THR A 129 -0.22 -0.76 1.07
CA THR A 129 0.07 -1.81 0.10
C THR A 129 1.41 -2.43 0.42
N LEU A 130 1.43 -3.72 0.76
CA LEU A 130 2.65 -4.51 0.85
C LEU A 130 3.05 -4.96 -0.56
N GLU A 131 4.08 -4.33 -1.12
CA GLU A 131 4.73 -4.78 -2.34
C GLU A 131 5.90 -5.71 -1.97
N MET A 132 5.72 -7.02 -2.20
CA MET A 132 6.74 -8.02 -1.91
C MET A 132 7.81 -8.07 -3.01
N GLY A 133 9.07 -7.89 -2.60
CA GLY A 133 10.20 -7.88 -3.51
C GLY A 133 10.46 -9.26 -4.11
N SER A 134 10.13 -9.46 -5.39
CA SER A 134 10.30 -10.74 -6.08
C SER A 134 11.64 -10.86 -6.85
N TRP A 135 12.38 -9.77 -7.04
CA TRP A 135 13.54 -9.74 -7.95
C TRP A 135 14.76 -10.50 -7.40
N ALA A 136 14.86 -10.68 -6.08
CA ALA A 136 15.87 -11.54 -5.47
C ALA A 136 15.74 -13.00 -5.94
N TRP A 137 14.54 -13.44 -6.34
CA TRP A 137 14.29 -14.77 -6.90
C TRP A 137 14.68 -14.86 -8.37
N ILE A 138 14.36 -13.83 -9.14
CA ILE A 138 14.75 -13.72 -10.56
C ILE A 138 16.27 -13.79 -10.69
N LYS A 139 17.03 -13.10 -9.82
CA LYS A 139 18.50 -13.16 -9.80
C LYS A 139 19.04 -14.59 -9.57
N LYS A 140 18.34 -15.41 -8.77
CA LYS A 140 18.76 -16.78 -8.44
C LYS A 140 18.38 -17.80 -9.51
N ASN A 141 17.37 -17.52 -10.32
CA ASN A 141 16.99 -18.39 -11.43
C ASN A 141 16.50 -17.55 -12.63
N PRO A 142 17.41 -17.05 -13.49
CA PRO A 142 17.04 -16.19 -14.61
C PRO A 142 16.11 -16.86 -15.63
N ARG A 143 16.06 -18.21 -15.67
CA ARG A 143 15.11 -18.96 -16.50
C ARG A 143 13.65 -18.73 -16.10
N GLN A 144 13.41 -18.27 -14.87
CA GLN A 144 12.08 -17.92 -14.34
C GLN A 144 11.45 -16.69 -15.04
N PHE A 145 12.25 -15.88 -15.75
CA PHE A 145 11.77 -14.77 -16.58
C PHE A 145 11.00 -15.26 -17.82
N PHE A 146 11.30 -16.48 -18.30
CA PHE A 146 10.72 -17.03 -19.53
C PHE A 146 9.42 -17.82 -19.32
N SER A 147 8.94 -17.98 -18.07
CA SER A 147 7.63 -18.58 -17.81
C SER A 147 6.66 -17.53 -17.29
N ARG A 148 5.47 -17.43 -17.94
CA ARG A 148 4.37 -16.54 -17.52
C ARG A 148 3.98 -16.74 -16.04
N SER A 149 4.15 -17.96 -15.51
CA SER A 149 3.89 -18.31 -14.12
C SER A 149 5.08 -18.04 -13.18
N GLY A 150 6.29 -17.85 -13.70
CA GLY A 150 7.51 -17.72 -12.92
C GLY A 150 7.70 -16.34 -12.29
N ILE A 151 7.20 -15.28 -12.92
CA ILE A 151 7.42 -13.90 -12.46
C ILE A 151 6.63 -13.61 -11.16
N PHE A 152 5.47 -14.23 -10.97
CA PHE A 152 4.53 -13.91 -9.88
C PHE A 152 4.24 -15.06 -8.91
N ASN A 153 4.52 -16.32 -9.27
CA ASN A 153 4.17 -17.47 -8.43
C ASN A 153 5.42 -18.29 -8.03
N PRO A 154 5.79 -18.35 -6.74
CA PRO A 154 6.81 -19.28 -6.29
C PRO A 154 6.24 -20.70 -6.34
N LEU A 155 6.52 -21.42 -7.43
CA LEU A 155 6.06 -22.79 -7.73
C LEU A 155 6.49 -23.90 -6.74
N VAL A 156 6.98 -23.56 -5.53
CA VAL A 156 7.46 -24.55 -4.56
C VAL A 156 6.98 -24.21 -3.14
N ALA A 157 6.31 -25.16 -2.49
CA ALA A 157 5.66 -25.00 -1.18
C ALA A 157 6.57 -24.40 -0.08
N HIS A 158 7.85 -24.81 -0.02
CA HIS A 158 8.79 -24.26 0.97
C HIS A 158 9.04 -22.75 0.78
N ARG A 159 8.94 -22.23 -0.46
CA ARG A 159 9.11 -20.81 -0.76
C ARG A 159 7.90 -20.03 -0.31
N GLN A 160 6.69 -20.53 -0.59
CA GLN A 160 5.45 -19.95 -0.10
C GLN A 160 5.44 -19.87 1.43
N GLN A 161 5.76 -20.97 2.12
CA GLN A 161 5.82 -20.99 3.59
C GLN A 161 6.83 -19.98 4.15
N ARG A 162 7.97 -19.79 3.49
CA ARG A 162 8.96 -18.81 3.93
C ARG A 162 8.48 -17.38 3.73
N VAL A 163 7.78 -17.08 2.64
CA VAL A 163 7.14 -15.76 2.43
C VAL A 163 6.08 -15.53 3.51
N LEU A 164 5.18 -16.49 3.74
CA LEU A 164 4.15 -16.37 4.79
C LEU A 164 4.76 -16.10 6.17
N ARG A 165 5.75 -16.90 6.60
CA ARG A 165 6.44 -16.69 7.89
C ARG A 165 7.14 -15.35 8.00
N ARG A 166 7.74 -14.88 6.89
CA ARG A 166 8.44 -13.60 6.81
C ARG A 166 7.53 -12.40 7.08
N HIS A 167 6.25 -12.50 6.70
CA HIS A 167 5.28 -11.40 6.87
C HIS A 167 4.45 -11.50 8.15
N MET A 168 4.42 -12.65 8.84
CA MET A 168 3.66 -12.86 10.08
C MET A 168 3.90 -11.77 11.13
N ALA A 169 5.16 -11.41 11.40
CA ALA A 169 5.49 -10.40 12.41
C ALA A 169 4.91 -9.02 12.07
N PHE A 170 4.88 -8.66 10.79
CA PHE A 170 4.32 -7.38 10.35
C PHE A 170 2.79 -7.37 10.40
N LEU A 171 2.15 -8.50 10.05
CA LEU A 171 0.70 -8.64 10.16
C LEU A 171 0.23 -8.56 11.62
N ASP A 172 0.94 -9.25 12.54
CA ASP A 172 0.68 -9.16 13.99
C ASP A 172 0.89 -7.73 14.50
N PHE A 173 1.98 -7.06 14.07
CA PHE A 173 2.23 -5.67 14.39
C PHE A 173 1.07 -4.75 13.95
N LEU A 174 0.61 -4.83 12.70
CA LEU A 174 -0.46 -3.98 12.20
C LEU A 174 -1.76 -4.18 13.00
N GLY A 175 -2.11 -5.43 13.32
CA GLY A 175 -3.27 -5.72 14.16
C GLY A 175 -3.16 -5.07 15.55
N ARG A 176 -1.99 -5.19 16.19
CA ARG A 176 -1.73 -4.55 17.49
C ARG A 176 -1.70 -3.03 17.40
N ALA A 177 -1.11 -2.47 16.35
CA ALA A 177 -1.04 -1.03 16.13
C ALA A 177 -2.44 -0.43 15.91
N ALA A 178 -3.31 -1.10 15.15
CA ALA A 178 -4.69 -0.67 14.97
C ALA A 178 -5.47 -0.67 16.30
N CYS A 179 -5.38 -1.75 17.08
CA CYS A 179 -6.01 -1.85 18.40
C CYS A 179 -5.45 -0.82 19.40
N GLY A 180 -4.14 -0.57 19.35
CA GLY A 180 -3.41 0.33 20.24
C GLY A 180 -3.27 1.78 19.76
N HIS A 181 -4.06 2.23 18.76
CA HIS A 181 -3.86 3.54 18.11
C HIS A 181 -3.74 4.72 19.08
N ALA A 182 -4.49 4.71 20.19
CA ALA A 182 -4.45 5.78 21.18
C ALA A 182 -3.08 5.96 21.86
N GLN A 183 -2.20 4.94 21.81
CA GLN A 183 -0.88 4.97 22.43
C GLN A 183 0.20 5.58 21.54
N TRP A 184 -0.02 5.66 20.23
CA TRP A 184 1.02 6.08 19.27
C TRP A 184 0.54 7.11 18.24
N ALA A 185 -0.76 7.19 17.95
CA ALA A 185 -1.28 8.13 16.95
C ALA A 185 -1.08 9.57 17.44
N PRO A 186 -0.43 10.44 16.65
CA PRO A 186 -0.08 11.77 17.09
C PRO A 186 -1.31 12.70 17.15
N THR A 187 -1.40 13.54 18.16
CA THR A 187 -2.48 14.53 18.31
C THR A 187 -1.94 15.94 18.55
N GLY A 188 -2.76 16.96 18.28
CA GLY A 188 -2.44 18.36 18.59
C GLY A 188 -1.11 18.85 18.01
N ALA A 189 -0.27 19.45 18.87
CA ALA A 189 1.04 19.97 18.47
C ALA A 189 1.99 18.89 17.97
N ALA A 190 1.97 17.70 18.59
CA ALA A 190 2.82 16.57 18.18
C ALA A 190 2.51 16.10 16.76
N ARG A 191 1.22 16.10 16.37
CA ARG A 191 0.79 15.81 14.99
C ARG A 191 1.34 16.81 14.00
N SER A 192 1.31 18.10 14.35
CA SER A 192 1.81 19.16 13.47
C SER A 192 3.32 19.09 13.27
N GLN A 193 4.09 18.78 14.32
CA GLN A 193 5.53 18.55 14.20
C GLN A 193 5.80 17.33 13.34
N ARG A 194 5.14 16.21 13.64
CA ARG A 194 5.35 14.96 12.90
C ARG A 194 4.97 15.08 11.42
N GLN A 195 3.96 15.89 11.09
CA GLN A 195 3.63 16.20 9.70
C GLN A 195 4.81 16.86 8.98
N ARG A 196 5.50 17.82 9.63
CA ARG A 196 6.69 18.47 9.05
C ARG A 196 7.84 17.48 8.88
N ASP A 197 8.08 16.65 9.88
CA ASP A 197 9.15 15.65 9.83
C ASP A 197 8.89 14.64 8.71
N ALA A 198 7.64 14.19 8.57
CA ALA A 198 7.23 13.27 7.52
C ALA A 198 7.32 13.89 6.12
N LEU A 199 6.98 15.18 5.97
CA LEU A 199 7.16 15.92 4.74
C LEU A 199 8.65 16.00 4.37
N ALA A 200 9.52 16.35 5.32
CA ALA A 200 10.96 16.38 5.09
C ALA A 200 11.53 14.99 4.76
N HIS A 201 10.99 13.93 5.38
CA HIS A 201 11.47 12.56 5.16
C HIS A 201 11.13 12.01 3.77
N TRP A 202 9.91 12.25 3.28
CA TRP A 202 9.43 11.64 2.03
C TRP A 202 9.30 12.59 0.83
N TYR A 203 9.20 13.90 1.07
CA TYR A 203 8.92 14.91 0.04
C TYR A 203 9.91 16.09 0.07
N GLY A 204 10.93 16.04 0.95
CA GLY A 204 11.97 17.05 1.10
C GLY A 204 13.24 16.77 0.28
#